data_AF-J4KS69-F1
#
_entry.id   AF-J4KS69-F1
#
_cell.length_a   1.000
_cell.length_b   1.000
_cell.length_c   1.000
_cell.angle_alpha   90.00
_cell.angle_beta   90.00
_cell.angle_gamma   90.00
#
_symmetry.space_group_name_H-M   'P 1'
#
loop_
_entity.id
_entity.type
_entity.pdbx_description
1 polymer ?
#
loop_
_entity_poly.entity_id
_entity_poly.type
_entity_poly.pdbx_seq_one_letter_code
_entity_poly.pdbx_strand_id
1 'polypeptide(L)'
;MNTIFKGYLLIIGITSCVMGLWAMLGPNFVSWYPAFDGVERYTPLANFIRTMSGVFVASGYILIRFIFSSSKVQLGTVLIYLCVFMLLGKVCGLVYEGYHFHDIVASILGVITLIGLTYVHKKRKDLINYDL
;
A
#
# COMPACT_ATOMS: atom_id res chain seq x y z
N MET A 1 16.73 -16.06 -2.37
CA MET A 1 15.38 -15.82 -1.79
C MET A 1 15.06 -14.36 -1.42
N ASN A 2 16.02 -13.44 -1.23
CA ASN A 2 15.72 -12.02 -0.93
C ASN A 2 15.09 -11.26 -2.13
N THR A 3 15.30 -11.74 -3.36
CA THR A 3 14.86 -11.08 -4.60
C THR A 3 13.36 -11.20 -4.86
N ILE A 4 12.71 -12.29 -4.41
CA ILE A 4 11.27 -12.53 -4.68
C ILE A 4 10.42 -11.52 -3.89
N PHE A 5 10.66 -11.38 -2.58
CA PHE A 5 9.92 -10.40 -1.77
C PHE A 5 10.21 -8.97 -2.23
N LYS A 6 11.46 -8.64 -2.56
CA LYS A 6 11.79 -7.31 -3.11
C LYS A 6 11.09 -7.05 -4.45
N GLY A 7 11.04 -8.04 -5.34
CA GLY A 7 10.34 -7.95 -6.62
C GLY A 7 8.84 -7.77 -6.45
N TYR A 8 8.23 -8.56 -5.57
CA TYR A 8 6.81 -8.42 -5.23
C TYR A 8 6.50 -7.03 -4.66
N LEU A 9 7.26 -6.57 -3.65
CA LEU A 9 7.06 -5.25 -3.06
C LEU A 9 7.29 -4.12 -4.08
N LEU A 10 8.18 -4.33 -5.06
CA LEU A 10 8.43 -3.38 -6.12
C LEU A 10 7.21 -3.28 -7.04
N ILE A 11 6.62 -4.41 -7.44
CA ILE A 11 5.39 -4.44 -8.23
C ILE A 11 4.27 -3.72 -7.47
N ILE A 12 4.06 -4.04 -6.19
CA ILE A 12 3.05 -3.36 -5.36
C ILE A 12 3.31 -1.84 -5.29
N GLY A 13 4.57 -1.43 -5.10
CA GLY A 13 4.93 -0.01 -5.05
C GLY A 13 4.64 0.72 -6.36
N ILE A 14 5.01 0.12 -7.50
CA ILE A 14 4.75 0.69 -8.82
C ILE A 14 3.25 0.75 -9.10
N THR A 15 2.51 -0.34 -8.86
CA THR A 15 1.06 -0.37 -9.03
C THR A 15 0.39 0.69 -8.14
N SER A 16 0.84 0.85 -6.89
CA SER A 16 0.29 1.87 -5.99
C SER A 16 0.49 3.28 -6.51
N CYS A 17 1.68 3.59 -7.05
CA CYS A 17 1.96 4.86 -7.69
C CYS A 17 1.08 5.07 -8.94
N VAL A 18 1.01 4.10 -9.85
CA VAL A 18 0.26 4.23 -11.10
C VAL A 18 -1.23 4.41 -10.83
N MET A 19 -1.81 3.55 -9.98
CA MET A 19 -3.23 3.60 -9.66
C MET A 19 -3.61 4.83 -8.84
N GLY A 20 -2.75 5.24 -7.90
CA GLY A 20 -2.94 6.48 -7.14
C GLY A 20 -2.88 7.72 -8.03
N LEU A 21 -1.92 7.79 -8.96
CA LEU A 21 -1.84 8.90 -9.93
C LEU A 21 -3.05 8.91 -10.85
N TRP A 22 -3.49 7.74 -11.32
CA TRP A 22 -4.67 7.63 -12.17
C TRP A 22 -5.94 8.13 -11.48
N ALA A 23 -6.21 7.67 -10.25
CA ALA A 23 -7.38 8.08 -9.48
C ALA A 23 -7.33 9.54 -9.02
N MET A 24 -6.13 10.08 -8.79
CA MET A 24 -5.93 11.47 -8.40
C MET A 24 -6.12 12.44 -9.57
N LEU A 25 -5.56 12.12 -10.74
CA LEU A 25 -5.57 12.98 -11.94
C LEU A 25 -6.80 12.74 -12.83
N GLY A 26 -7.45 11.58 -12.68
CA GLY A 26 -8.58 11.18 -13.49
C GLY A 26 -9.84 12.03 -13.25
N PRO A 27 -10.56 12.42 -14.33
CA PRO A 27 -11.83 13.13 -14.19
C PRO A 27 -12.94 12.23 -13.63
N ASN A 28 -12.88 10.93 -13.93
CA ASN A 28 -13.84 9.90 -13.55
C ASN A 28 -13.13 8.74 -12.84
N PHE A 29 -13.85 8.06 -11.97
CA PHE A 29 -13.35 6.88 -11.26
C PHE A 29 -13.70 5.60 -12.03
N VAL A 30 -12.88 4.57 -11.85
CA VAL A 30 -13.03 3.30 -12.58
C VAL A 30 -13.43 2.20 -11.57
N SER A 31 -14.31 1.30 -11.98
CA SER A 31 -14.89 0.27 -11.09
C SER A 31 -13.95 -0.90 -10.75
N TRP A 32 -12.83 -1.05 -11.45
CA TRP A 32 -11.98 -2.24 -11.36
C TRP A 32 -10.94 -2.24 -10.20
N TYR A 33 -10.14 -1.19 -10.05
CA TYR A 33 -9.20 -1.01 -8.94
C TYR A 33 -8.62 0.42 -8.96
N PRO A 34 -8.47 1.12 -7.83
CA PRO A 34 -9.25 0.88 -6.62
C PRO A 34 -10.73 1.03 -6.99
N ALA A 35 -11.56 0.05 -6.59
CA ALA A 35 -12.95 -0.01 -7.00
C ALA A 35 -13.76 1.15 -6.39
N PHE A 36 -14.02 2.16 -7.21
CA PHE A 36 -14.82 3.33 -6.85
C PHE A 36 -15.96 3.43 -7.86
N ASP A 37 -16.92 2.50 -7.74
CA ASP A 37 -18.10 2.51 -8.60
C ASP A 37 -19.13 3.52 -8.09
N GLY A 38 -19.87 4.15 -9.00
CA GLY A 38 -20.94 5.10 -8.66
C GLY A 38 -20.49 6.40 -7.98
N VAL A 39 -19.20 6.75 -8.01
CA VAL A 39 -18.71 7.98 -7.38
C VAL A 39 -19.00 9.20 -8.26
N GLU A 40 -19.97 10.00 -7.84
CA GLU A 40 -20.36 11.24 -8.51
C GLU A 40 -19.31 12.35 -8.35
N ARG A 41 -19.19 13.20 -9.38
CA ARG A 41 -18.28 14.36 -9.37
C ARG A 41 -18.78 15.42 -8.39
N TYR A 42 -17.86 16.23 -7.88
CA TYR A 42 -18.15 17.34 -6.95
C TYR A 42 -18.77 16.92 -5.60
N THR A 43 -18.67 15.65 -5.24
CA THR A 43 -19.09 15.16 -3.93
C THR A 43 -17.92 15.17 -2.93
N PRO A 44 -18.21 15.24 -1.61
CA PRO A 44 -17.20 15.06 -0.57
C PRO A 44 -16.43 13.74 -0.69
N LEU A 45 -17.13 12.66 -1.08
CA LEU A 45 -16.54 11.35 -1.33
C LEU A 45 -15.51 11.38 -2.47
N ALA A 46 -15.84 12.03 -3.59
CA ALA A 46 -14.93 12.18 -4.73
C ALA A 46 -13.68 13.00 -4.37
N ASN A 47 -13.80 13.99 -3.48
CA ASN A 47 -12.64 14.73 -2.99
C ASN A 47 -11.78 13.88 -2.06
N PHE A 48 -12.41 13.17 -1.11
CA PHE A 48 -11.75 12.25 -0.19
C PHE A 48 -10.94 11.17 -0.94
N ILE A 49 -11.54 10.55 -1.96
CA ILE A 49 -10.87 9.53 -2.79
C ILE A 49 -9.62 10.09 -3.46
N ARG A 50 -9.66 11.32 -4.00
CA ARG A 50 -8.48 11.95 -4.62
C ARG A 50 -7.39 12.24 -3.61
N THR A 51 -7.74 12.72 -2.42
CA THR A 51 -6.78 12.93 -1.33
C THR A 51 -6.14 11.62 -0.90
N MET A 52 -6.95 10.57 -0.70
CA MET A 52 -6.44 9.23 -0.34
C MET A 52 -5.60 8.60 -1.45
N SER A 53 -5.91 8.90 -2.71
CA SER A 53 -5.09 8.47 -3.86
C SER A 53 -3.68 9.09 -3.79
N GLY A 54 -3.56 10.36 -3.37
CA GLY A 54 -2.25 10.98 -3.12
C GLY A 54 -1.46 10.29 -2.01
N VAL A 55 -2.12 9.86 -0.93
CA VAL A 55 -1.49 9.04 0.13
C VAL A 55 -1.01 7.70 -0.42
N PHE A 56 -1.76 7.09 -1.34
CA PHE A 56 -1.39 5.84 -2.00
C PHE A 56 -0.17 5.99 -2.92
N VAL A 57 -0.04 7.12 -3.63
CA VAL A 57 1.18 7.44 -4.40
C VAL A 57 2.37 7.62 -3.46
N ALA A 58 2.20 8.37 -2.36
CA ALA A 58 3.27 8.60 -1.40
C ALA A 58 3.76 7.30 -0.75
N SER A 59 2.85 6.41 -0.36
CA SER A 59 3.21 5.10 0.21
C SER A 59 3.90 4.20 -0.81
N GLY A 60 3.44 4.18 -2.06
CA GLY A 60 4.12 3.49 -3.17
C GLY A 60 5.55 3.98 -3.39
N TYR A 61 5.75 5.30 -3.42
CA TYR A 61 7.08 5.91 -3.54
C TYR A 61 8.00 5.53 -2.37
N ILE A 62 7.51 5.60 -1.12
CA ILE A 62 8.29 5.23 0.06
C ILE A 62 8.65 3.74 0.01
N LEU A 63 7.74 2.87 -0.45
CA LEU A 63 7.98 1.44 -0.63
C LEU A 63 9.11 1.18 -1.63
N ILE A 64 9.06 1.81 -2.81
CA ILE A 64 10.13 1.73 -3.81
C ILE A 64 11.46 2.21 -3.21
N ARG A 65 11.44 3.35 -2.51
CA ARG A 65 12.64 3.91 -1.86
C ARG A 65 13.22 2.97 -0.80
N PHE A 66 12.37 2.30 -0.03
CA PHE A 66 12.79 1.32 0.96
C PHE A 66 13.49 0.13 0.30
N ILE A 67 12.96 -0.38 -0.82
CA ILE A 67 13.54 -1.51 -1.55
C ILE A 67 14.96 -1.20 -2.03
N PHE A 68 15.16 -0.02 -2.63
CA PHE A 68 16.44 0.35 -3.24
C PHE A 68 17.46 0.97 -2.27
N SER A 69 17.02 1.54 -1.15
CA SER A 69 17.93 2.23 -0.22
C SER A 69 18.31 1.35 0.95
N SER A 70 19.50 0.72 0.96
CA SER A 70 19.99 -0.24 1.97
C SER A 70 20.03 0.31 3.42
N SER A 71 20.25 1.61 3.59
CA SER A 71 20.47 2.25 4.90
C SER A 71 19.20 2.67 5.66
N LYS A 72 18.01 2.60 5.05
CA LYS A 72 16.79 3.22 5.60
C LYS A 72 15.88 2.23 6.32
N VAL A 73 16.34 1.71 7.46
CA VAL A 73 15.58 0.74 8.28
C VAL A 73 14.27 1.35 8.82
N GLN A 74 14.30 2.63 9.20
CA GLN A 74 13.15 3.38 9.72
C GLN A 74 12.01 3.51 8.71
N LEU A 75 12.30 3.63 7.41
CA LEU A 75 11.27 3.65 6.37
C LEU A 75 10.47 2.34 6.33
N GLY A 76 11.14 1.21 6.58
CA GLY A 76 10.48 -0.09 6.69
C GLY A 76 9.48 -0.13 7.85
N THR A 77 9.85 0.42 9.01
CA THR A 77 8.95 0.50 10.17
C THR A 77 7.71 1.34 9.87
N VAL A 78 7.89 2.51 9.23
CA VAL A 78 6.76 3.37 8.84
C VAL A 78 5.82 2.66 7.88
N LEU A 79 6.35 1.96 6.87
CA LEU A 79 5.56 1.18 5.92
C LEU A 79 4.81 0.02 6.60
N ILE A 80 5.42 -0.64 7.57
CA ILE A 80 4.76 -1.69 8.36
C ILE A 80 3.58 -1.10 9.14
N TYR A 81 3.76 0.03 9.83
CA TYR A 81 2.65 0.69 10.55
C TYR A 81 1.51 1.10 9.62
N LEU A 82 1.84 1.73 8.48
CA LEU A 82 0.84 2.08 7.46
C LEU A 82 0.06 0.84 6.99
N CYS A 83 0.75 -0.26 6.71
CA CYS A 83 0.13 -1.49 6.24
C CYS A 83 -0.76 -2.13 7.33
N VAL A 84 -0.33 -2.14 8.59
CA VAL A 84 -1.12 -2.65 9.72
C VAL A 84 -2.39 -1.83 9.92
N PHE A 85 -2.30 -0.50 9.98
CA PHE A 85 -3.49 0.34 10.15
C PHE A 85 -4.43 0.29 8.93
N MET A 86 -3.88 0.13 7.71
CA MET A 86 -4.68 -0.13 6.52
C MET A 86 -5.45 -1.45 6.63
N LEU A 87 -4.81 -2.53 7.10
CA LEU A 87 -5.47 -3.82 7.31
C LEU A 87 -6.54 -3.75 8.41
N LEU A 88 -6.29 -3.01 9.50
CA LEU A 88 -7.31 -2.74 10.52
C LEU A 88 -8.51 -2.00 9.92
N GLY A 89 -8.26 -0.97 9.10
CA GLY A 89 -9.32 -0.28 8.35
C GLY A 89 -10.09 -1.23 7.43
N LYS A 90 -9.41 -2.18 6.78
CA LYS A 90 -10.07 -3.22 5.98
C LYS A 90 -10.91 -4.18 6.80
N VAL A 91 -10.46 -4.57 7.99
CA VAL A 91 -11.28 -5.38 8.92
C VAL A 91 -12.57 -4.62 9.27
N CYS A 92 -12.48 -3.34 9.61
CA CYS A 92 -13.67 -2.51 9.83
C CYS A 92 -14.57 -2.47 8.58
N GLY A 93 -13.99 -2.24 7.40
CA GLY A 93 -14.74 -2.24 6.13
C GLY A 93 -15.48 -3.55 5.88
N LEU A 94 -14.83 -4.70 6.09
CA LEU A 94 -15.46 -6.02 5.93
C LEU A 94 -16.60 -6.26 6.92
N VAL A 95 -16.50 -5.71 8.14
CA VAL A 95 -17.54 -5.84 9.17
C VAL A 95 -18.78 -4.98 8.83
N TYR A 96 -18.58 -3.76 8.33
CA TYR A 96 -19.69 -2.83 8.07
C TYR A 96 -20.29 -2.96 6.67
N GLU A 97 -19.45 -3.15 5.64
CA GLU A 97 -19.87 -3.16 4.23
C GLU A 97 -20.04 -4.59 3.69
N GLY A 98 -19.59 -5.61 4.44
CA GLY A 98 -19.66 -7.01 4.05
C GLY A 98 -18.51 -7.49 3.17
N TYR A 99 -18.71 -8.64 2.52
CA TYR A 99 -17.65 -9.37 1.81
C TYR A 99 -17.78 -9.25 0.30
N HIS A 100 -17.13 -8.24 -0.28
CA HIS A 100 -16.98 -8.14 -1.73
C HIS A 100 -15.68 -8.80 -2.21
N PHE A 101 -15.72 -9.38 -3.42
CA PHE A 101 -14.56 -10.07 -4.01
C PHE A 101 -13.30 -9.19 -4.03
N HIS A 102 -13.47 -7.93 -4.46
CA HIS A 102 -12.39 -6.95 -4.46
C HIS A 102 -11.76 -6.74 -3.07
N ASP A 103 -12.58 -6.65 -2.02
CA ASP A 103 -12.10 -6.40 -0.66
C ASP A 103 -11.38 -7.61 -0.07
N ILE A 104 -11.81 -8.82 -0.40
CA ILE A 104 -11.12 -10.05 -0.04
C ILE A 104 -9.74 -10.11 -0.72
N VAL A 105 -9.69 -9.86 -2.04
CA VAL A 105 -8.43 -9.87 -2.80
C VAL A 105 -7.46 -8.80 -2.28
N ALA A 106 -7.94 -7.57 -2.07
CA ALA A 106 -7.14 -6.48 -1.53
C ALA A 106 -6.62 -6.78 -0.11
N SER A 107 -7.43 -7.44 0.72
CA SER A 107 -7.03 -7.85 2.08
C SER A 107 -5.93 -8.92 2.05
N ILE A 108 -6.06 -9.93 1.18
CA ILE A 108 -5.03 -10.96 0.99
C ILE A 108 -3.72 -10.32 0.50
N LEU A 109 -3.79 -9.44 -0.50
CA LEU A 109 -2.60 -8.72 -0.99
C LEU A 109 -1.97 -7.85 0.11
N GLY A 110 -2.78 -7.21 0.95
CA GLY A 110 -2.31 -6.44 2.10
C GLY A 110 -1.55 -7.31 3.10
N VAL A 111 -2.06 -8.51 3.42
CA VAL A 111 -1.38 -9.45 4.33
C VAL A 111 -0.06 -9.95 3.72
N ILE A 112 -0.04 -10.32 2.44
CA ILE A 112 1.20 -10.74 1.75
C ILE A 112 2.23 -9.59 1.75
N THR A 113 1.77 -8.35 1.53
CA THR A 113 2.60 -7.15 1.60
C THR A 113 3.19 -6.94 3.00
N LEU A 114 2.39 -7.12 4.06
CA LEU A 114 2.87 -7.03 5.44
C LEU A 114 3.94 -8.08 5.75
N ILE A 115 3.74 -9.32 5.32
CA ILE A 115 4.71 -10.41 5.49
C ILE A 115 6.02 -10.07 4.75
N GLY A 116 5.93 -9.64 3.49
CA GLY A 116 7.08 -9.26 2.69
C GLY A 116 7.87 -8.09 3.29
N LEU A 117 7.16 -7.06 3.75
CA LEU A 117 7.74 -5.90 4.43
C LEU A 117 8.47 -6.31 5.71
N THR A 118 7.82 -7.10 6.56
CA THR A 118 8.39 -7.54 7.84
C THR A 118 9.64 -8.39 7.63
N TYR A 119 9.60 -9.29 6.64
CA TYR A 119 10.75 -10.14 6.29
C TYR A 119 11.95 -9.30 5.80
N VAL A 120 11.72 -8.40 4.84
CA VAL A 120 12.79 -7.53 4.29
C VAL A 120 13.32 -6.56 5.36
N HIS A 121 12.44 -6.04 6.22
CA HIS A 121 12.82 -5.17 7.33
C HIS A 121 13.68 -5.91 8.37
N LYS A 122 13.29 -7.12 8.79
CA LYS A 122 14.06 -7.92 9.75
C LYS A 122 15.45 -8.24 9.22
N LYS A 123 15.53 -8.75 7.98
CA LYS A 123 16.81 -9.03 7.31
C LYS A 123 17.74 -7.83 7.25
N ARG A 124 17.17 -6.63 7.12
CA ARG A 124 17.95 -5.40 7.07
C ARG A 124 18.47 -4.96 8.44
N LYS A 125 17.68 -5.18 9.51
CA LYS A 125 18.15 -4.95 10.89
C LYS A 125 19.31 -5.88 11.24
N ASP A 126 19.24 -7.13 10.83
CA ASP A 126 20.29 -8.13 11.09
C ASP A 126 21.63 -7.80 10.40
N LEU A 127 21.64 -6.91 9.40
CA LEU A 127 22.85 -6.47 8.69
C LEU A 127 23.51 -5.24 9.32
N ILE A 128 22.90 -4.63 10.33
CA ILE A 128 23.47 -3.47 11.03
C ILE A 128 24.52 -4.02 12.00
N ASN A 129 25.77 -3.58 11.84
CA ASN A 129 26.80 -3.88 12.84
C ASN A 129 26.55 -3.00 14.08
N TYR A 130 26.34 -3.64 15.23
CA TYR A 130 26.07 -2.99 16.51
C TYR A 130 27.33 -2.81 17.37
N ASP A 131 28.48 -3.33 16.92
CA ASP A 131 29.75 -3.28 17.66
C ASP A 131 30.51 -1.97 17.45
N LEU A 132 29.80 -0.83 17.45
CA LEU A 132 30.40 0.51 17.48
C LEU A 132 30.81 0.91 18.90
#